data_AF-A0A379ZQE6-F1
#
_entry.id   AF-A0A379ZQE6-F1
#
_cell.length_a   1.000
_cell.length_b   1.000
_cell.length_c   1.000
_cell.angle_alpha   90.00
_cell.angle_beta   90.00
_cell.angle_gamma   90.00
#
_symmetry.space_group_name_H-M   'P 1'
#
loop_
_entity.id
_entity.type
_entity.pdbx_description
1 polymer ?
#
loop_
_entity_poly.entity_id
_entity_poly.type
_entity_poly.pdbx_seq_one_letter_code
_entity_poly.pdbx_strand_id
1 'polypeptide(L)' 'MILRSDNNPDTGGRGAVKHNDISSENVLIYFLSRDLSSPEHAANVEKIEINDDGRIDNWPDGFFDEWDKSLNILLKDE' A
#
# COMPACT_ATOMS: atom_id res chain seq x y z
N MET A 1 -4.41 -3.97 -8.16
CA MET A 1 -5.03 -3.87 -6.82
C MET A 1 -4.91 -2.43 -6.37
N ILE A 2 -6.02 -1.69 -6.29
CA ILE A 2 -5.98 -0.35 -5.69
C ILE A 2 -5.91 -0.59 -4.19
N LEU A 3 -4.74 -0.37 -3.58
CA LEU A 3 -4.62 -0.31 -2.13
C LEU A 3 -5.34 0.95 -1.69
N ARG A 4 -6.62 0.77 -1.36
CA ARG A 4 -7.41 1.77 -0.66
C ARG A 4 -6.87 1.86 0.76
N SER A 5 -6.75 3.09 1.26
CA SER A 5 -6.17 3.49 2.57
C SER A 5 -6.83 2.81 3.80
N ASP A 6 -7.86 2.04 3.55
CA ASP A 6 -8.72 1.34 4.48
C ASP A 6 -8.49 -0.17 4.35
N ASN A 7 -7.78 -0.70 5.36
CA ASN A 7 -7.69 -2.09 5.83
C ASN A 7 -6.36 -2.80 5.63
N ASN A 8 -5.82 -3.20 6.79
CA ASN A 8 -4.74 -4.12 7.08
C ASN A 8 -3.87 -4.59 5.88
N PRO A 9 -2.71 -3.99 5.72
CA PRO A 9 -1.91 -4.19 4.52
C PRO A 9 -0.99 -5.44 4.55
N ASP A 10 -1.03 -6.21 5.65
CA ASP A 10 -0.46 -7.56 5.74
C ASP A 10 -1.40 -8.67 5.24
N THR A 11 -2.66 -8.36 4.88
CA THR A 11 -3.66 -9.39 4.50
C THR A 11 -4.38 -9.10 3.16
N GLY A 12 -3.66 -8.59 2.16
CA GLY A 12 -4.16 -8.47 0.79
C GLY A 12 -3.04 -8.48 -0.25
N GLY A 13 -3.30 -9.06 -1.44
CA GLY A 13 -2.48 -9.07 -2.68
C GLY A 13 -1.00 -9.49 -2.58
N ARG A 14 -0.19 -8.79 -1.78
CA ARG A 14 1.23 -9.10 -1.52
C ARG A 14 1.42 -10.50 -0.93
N GLY A 15 0.52 -10.92 -0.03
CA GLY A 15 0.50 -12.27 0.50
C GLY A 15 0.26 -13.33 -0.59
N ALA A 16 -0.66 -13.06 -1.53
CA ALA A 16 -0.95 -13.96 -2.65
C ALA A 16 0.24 -14.06 -3.63
N VAL A 17 0.96 -12.96 -3.86
CA VAL A 17 2.21 -12.99 -4.65
C VAL A 17 3.27 -13.83 -3.96
N LYS A 18 3.50 -13.60 -2.66
CA LYS A 18 4.48 -14.36 -1.89
C LYS A 18 4.21 -15.87 -1.82
N HIS A 19 2.94 -16.28 -1.82
CA HIS A 19 2.54 -17.70 -1.86
C HIS A 19 2.41 -18.25 -3.29
N ASN A 20 2.72 -17.43 -4.30
CA ASN A 20 2.64 -17.78 -5.72
C ASN A 20 1.22 -18.11 -6.21
N ASP A 21 0.20 -17.63 -5.48
CA ASP A 21 -1.21 -17.74 -5.88
C ASP A 21 -1.54 -16.74 -7.00
N ILE A 22 -0.80 -15.63 -7.08
CA ILE A 22 -0.89 -14.62 -8.14
C ILE A 22 0.53 -14.22 -8.54
N SER A 23 0.85 -14.24 -9.83
CA SER A 23 2.18 -13.81 -10.26
C SER A 23 2.40 -12.31 -10.09
N SER A 24 3.61 -11.89 -9.76
CA SER A 24 3.96 -10.50 -9.47
C SER A 24 3.64 -9.56 -10.64
N GLU A 25 3.84 -10.00 -11.89
CA GLU A 25 3.52 -9.24 -13.10
C GLU A 25 2.02 -9.00 -13.32
N ASN A 26 1.16 -9.79 -12.65
CA ASN A 26 -0.29 -9.61 -12.68
C ASN A 26 -0.79 -8.68 -11.57
N VAL A 27 0.12 -8.11 -10.78
CA VAL A 27 -0.20 -7.20 -9.68
C VAL A 27 0.33 -5.81 -9.97
N LEU A 28 -0.60 -4.86 -10.08
CA LEU A 28 -0.31 -3.43 -10.13
C LEU A 28 -0.70 -2.78 -8.81
N ILE A 29 0.25 -2.06 -8.19
CA ILE A 29 0.03 -1.30 -6.97
C ILE A 29 0.17 0.19 -7.31
N TYR A 30 -0.80 0.99 -6.87
CA TYR A 30 -0.77 2.44 -6.97
C TYR A 30 -0.91 3.04 -5.58
N PHE A 31 -0.02 3.98 -5.25
CA PHE A 31 -0.11 4.81 -4.06
C PHE A 31 -0.62 6.20 -4.44
N LEU A 32 -1.62 6.67 -3.71
CA LEU A 32 -2.25 7.95 -3.94
C LEU A 32 -1.92 8.86 -2.76
N SER A 33 -1.30 9.99 -3.03
CA SER A 33 -1.01 11.01 -2.03
C SER A 33 -1.52 12.37 -2.49
N ARG A 34 -1.64 13.30 -1.55
CA ARG A 34 -2.05 14.67 -1.85
C ARG A 34 -1.09 15.64 -1.19
N ASP A 35 -0.62 16.60 -1.98
CA ASP A 35 0.09 17.76 -1.43
C ASP A 35 -0.93 18.72 -0.81
N LEU A 36 -0.92 18.83 0.51
CA LEU A 36 -1.80 19.74 1.25
C LEU A 36 -1.37 21.21 1.16
N SER A 37 -0.14 21.47 0.73
CA SER A 37 0.38 22.82 0.49
C SER A 37 0.04 23.35 -0.90
N SER A 38 -0.33 22.46 -1.83
CA SER A 38 -0.74 22.84 -3.17
C SER A 38 -2.16 23.42 -3.17
N PRO A 39 -2.39 24.57 -3.84
CA PRO A 39 -3.73 25.11 -4.05
C PRO A 39 -4.55 24.26 -5.04
N GLU A 40 -3.92 23.38 -5.80
CA GLU A 40 -4.60 22.47 -6.71
C GLU A 40 -5.18 21.25 -5.98
N HIS A 41 -6.44 20.94 -6.27
CA HIS A 41 -7.08 19.72 -5.78
C HIS A 41 -6.76 18.54 -6.70
N ALA A 42 -5.51 18.09 -6.66
CA ALA A 42 -5.03 16.94 -7.43
C ALA A 42 -4.45 15.86 -6.51
N ALA A 43 -4.57 14.59 -6.93
CA ALA A 43 -3.89 13.47 -6.30
C ALA A 43 -2.62 13.15 -7.09
N ASN A 44 -1.52 12.97 -6.38
CA ASN A 44 -0.31 12.37 -6.91
C ASN A 44 -0.49 10.85 -6.93
N VAL A 45 -0.15 10.22 -8.04
CA VAL A 45 -0.27 8.77 -8.22
C VAL A 45 1.10 8.21 -8.52
N GLU A 46 1.59 7.35 -7.64
CA GLU A 46 2.84 6.62 -7.82
C GLU A 46 2.54 5.15 -8.10
N LYS A 47 3.17 4.58 -9.14
CA LYS A 47 3.12 3.15 -9.41
C LYS A 47 4.22 2.48 -8.60
N ILE A 48 3.86 1.43 -7.87
CA ILE A 48 4.79 0.62 -7.09
C ILE A 48 4.84 -0.78 -7.70
N GLU A 49 6.06 -1.29 -7.88
CA GLU A 49 6.29 -2.65 -8.34
C GLU A 49 6.48 -3.59 -7.14
N ILE A 50 5.99 -4.82 -7.31
CA ILE A 50 6.12 -5.90 -6.34
C ILE A 50 6.93 -7.01 -7.00
N ASN A 51 7.86 -7.59 -6.26
CA ASN A 51 8.61 -8.77 -6.69
C ASN A 51 7.94 -10.06 -6.22
N ASP A 52 8.46 -11.19 -6.70
CA ASP A 52 7.92 -12.53 -6.44
C ASP A 52 7.92 -12.90 -4.93
N ASP A 53 8.80 -12.30 -4.13
CA ASP A 53 8.82 -12.48 -2.67
C ASP A 53 7.73 -11.65 -1.95
N GLY A 54 6.88 -10.96 -2.72
CA GLY A 54 5.82 -10.08 -2.22
C GLY A 54 6.35 -8.77 -1.63
N ARG A 55 7.62 -8.40 -1.87
CA ARG A 55 8.20 -7.13 -1.42
C ARG A 55 8.00 -6.07 -2.48
N ILE A 56 7.81 -4.83 -2.05
CA ILE A 56 7.74 -3.68 -2.95
C ILE A 56 9.10 -3.00 -3.06
N ASP A 57 9.42 -2.51 -4.25
CA ASP A 57 10.76 -2.02 -4.57
C ASP A 57 10.98 -0.57 -4.13
N ASN A 58 9.89 0.19 -3.92
CA ASN A 58 9.92 1.54 -3.36
C ASN A 58 8.84 1.70 -2.29
N TRP A 59 9.18 2.40 -1.20
CA TRP A 59 8.25 2.75 -0.14
C TRP A 59 7.95 4.25 -0.24
N PRO A 60 6.72 4.64 -0.60
CA PRO A 60 6.36 6.04 -0.65
C PRO A 60 6.42 6.70 0.72
N ASP A 61 6.80 7.97 0.74
CA ASP A 61 6.77 8.78 1.95
C ASP A 61 5.34 8.81 2.54
N GLY A 62 5.23 8.54 3.84
CA GLY A 62 3.95 8.49 4.56
C GLY A 62 3.19 7.15 4.45
N PHE A 63 3.69 6.17 3.69
CA PHE A 63 3.06 4.84 3.64
C PHE A 63 3.09 4.15 5.01
N PHE A 64 4.24 4.12 5.67
CA PHE A 64 4.38 3.49 7.00
C PHE A 64 3.59 4.21 8.10
N ASP A 65 3.38 5.52 8.00
CA ASP A 65 2.61 6.28 8.99
C ASP A 65 1.14 5.81 9.05
N GLU A 66 0.55 5.52 7.89
CA GLU A 66 -0.82 4.98 7.81
C GLU A 66 -0.88 3.50 8.22
N TRP A 67 0.19 2.75 7.99
CA TRP A 67 0.33 1.38 8.49
C TRP A 67 0.39 1.34 10.01
N ASP A 68 1.24 2.16 10.63
CA ASP A 68 1.39 2.24 12.08
C ASP A 68 0.09 2.70 12.73
N LYS A 69 -0.64 3.64 12.11
CA LYS A 69 -1.98 4.03 12.57
C LYS A 69 -2.96 2.86 12.49
N SER A 70 -2.97 2.12 11.38
CA SER A 70 -3.85 0.97 11.17
C SER A 70 -3.56 -0.16 12.17
N LEU A 71 -2.28 -0.47 12.41
CA LEU A 71 -1.82 -1.43 13.42
C LEU A 71 -2.23 -0.99 14.83
N ASN A 72 -2.05 0.29 15.16
CA ASN A 72 -2.46 0.83 16.45
C ASN A 72 -3.97 0.79 16.67
N ILE A 73 -4.79 0.90 15.62
CA ILE A 73 -6.25 0.74 15.72
C ILE A 73 -6.60 -0.71 16.03
N LEU A 74 -6.01 -1.67 15.33
CA LEU A 74 -6.25 -3.10 15.54
C LEU A 74 -5.79 -3.60 16.93
N LEU A 75 -4.74 -3.00 17.48
CA LEU A 75 -4.19 -3.34 18.79
C LEU A 75 -4.82 -2.57 19.96
N LYS A 76 -5.66 -1.57 19.69
CA LYS A 76 -6.38 -0.80 20.72
C LYS A 76 -7.72 -1.41 21.11
N ASP A 77 -8.11 -2.53 20.50
CA ASP A 77 -9.32 -3.29 20.82
C ASP A 77 -9.04 -4.43 21.85
N GLU A 78 -8.12 -4.22 22.81
CA GLU A 78 -7.99 -5.04 24.04
C GLU A 78 -8.41 -4.26 25.30
#